data_AF-A0A067BR03-F1
#
_entry.id   AF-A0A067BR03-F1
#
_cell.length_a   1.000
_cell.length_b   1.000
_cell.length_c   1.000
_cell.angle_alpha   90.00
_cell.angle_beta   90.00
_cell.angle_gamma   90.00
#
_symmetry.space_group_name_H-M   'P 1'
#
loop_
_entity.id
_entity.type
_entity.pdbx_description
1 polymer ?
#
loop_
_entity_poly.entity_id
_entity_poly.type
_entity_poly.pdbx_seq_one_letter_code
_entity_poly.pdbx_strand_id
1 'polypeptide(L)'
;MRRFVVLLSALVAAAPGTLVPCASNCLLLSNGSTVALHATNDSTIDLVQEGLERVAGLPSTILALNLSRNVITAVDASATQLTTLDLSYNRIQGASPIALPTTLTTLDLSYNNMTSLDNTTFHWTQLPLLQSLNLRGNFLSRLHGVQFPPTLTRL
;
A
#
# COMPACT_ATOMS: atom_id res chain seq x y z
N MET A 1 -8.84 13.19 -13.73
CA MET A 1 -8.57 14.53 -13.18
C MET A 1 -7.53 14.35 -12.08
N ARG A 2 -6.28 14.73 -12.32
CA ARG A 2 -5.20 14.59 -11.33
C ARG A 2 -5.41 15.67 -10.27
N ARG A 3 -5.86 15.31 -9.07
CA ARG A 3 -5.90 16.24 -7.93
C ARG A 3 -4.53 16.21 -7.27
N PHE A 4 -3.94 17.40 -7.13
CA PHE A 4 -2.60 17.59 -6.57
C PHE A 4 -2.58 17.15 -5.10
N VAL A 5 -1.92 16.04 -4.83
CA VAL A 5 -1.36 15.81 -3.50
C VAL A 5 -0.18 16.75 -3.37
N VAL A 6 -0.24 17.70 -2.45
CA VAL A 6 0.92 18.57 -2.16
C VAL A 6 1.91 17.73 -1.35
N LEU A 7 2.84 17.09 -2.06
CA LEU A 7 4.05 16.55 -1.49
C LEU A 7 4.90 17.74 -1.01
N LEU A 8 4.76 18.10 0.26
CA LEU A 8 5.64 19.08 0.89
C LEU A 8 6.95 18.37 1.21
N SER A 9 8.00 18.67 0.44
CA SER A 9 9.35 18.18 0.70
C SER A 9 9.83 18.72 2.04
N ALA A 10 9.75 17.89 3.08
CA ALA A 10 10.59 18.06 4.27
C ALA A 10 11.87 17.27 4.01
N LEU A 11 12.97 17.97 3.71
CA LEU A 11 14.30 17.36 3.63
C LEU A 11 14.72 16.94 5.04
N VAL A 12 14.26 15.79 5.52
CA VAL A 12 14.86 15.14 6.68
C VAL A 12 15.96 14.25 6.13
N ALA A 13 17.15 14.81 5.97
CA ALA A 13 18.34 14.03 5.69
C ALA A 13 18.62 13.14 6.91
N ALA A 14 18.20 11.88 6.84
CA ALA A 14 18.77 10.83 7.65
C ALA A 14 20.20 10.57 7.15
N ALA A 15 21.16 10.43 8.07
CA ALA A 15 22.48 9.94 7.71
C ALA A 15 22.37 8.56 7.03
N PRO A 16 23.32 8.17 6.15
CA PRO A 16 23.30 6.86 5.53
C PRO A 16 23.31 5.77 6.61
N GLY A 17 22.26 4.96 6.68
CA GLY A 17 22.15 3.84 7.64
C GLY A 17 21.36 4.13 8.93
N THR A 18 20.82 5.33 9.15
CA THR A 18 19.85 5.55 10.23
C THR A 18 18.42 5.48 9.70
N LEU A 19 17.69 4.45 10.15
CA LEU A 19 16.24 4.34 9.97
C LEU A 19 15.58 5.52 10.70
N VAL A 20 15.32 6.64 10.02
CA VAL A 20 14.40 7.64 10.57
C VAL A 20 13.03 6.96 10.61
N PRO A 21 12.43 6.81 11.81
CA PRO A 21 11.09 6.27 11.89
C PRO A 21 10.16 7.28 11.21
N CYS A 22 9.52 6.87 10.13
CA CYS A 22 8.37 7.58 9.58
C CYS A 22 7.32 7.72 10.70
N ALA A 23 7.29 8.87 11.37
CA ALA A 23 6.53 9.05 12.61
C ALA A 23 5.02 9.15 12.34
N SER A 24 4.61 9.94 11.32
CA SER A 24 3.23 10.09 10.86
C SER A 24 3.21 10.68 9.45
N ASN A 25 2.25 10.29 8.59
CA ASN A 25 2.04 10.89 7.26
C ASN A 25 3.32 10.92 6.39
N CYS A 26 4.03 9.80 6.28
CA CYS A 26 5.39 9.76 5.74
C CYS A 26 5.55 8.75 4.59
N LEU A 27 6.24 9.21 3.55
CA LEU A 27 6.55 8.44 2.36
C LEU A 27 8.07 8.34 2.22
N LEU A 28 8.59 7.13 2.00
CA LEU A 28 10.00 6.93 1.64
C LEU A 28 10.13 6.78 0.13
N LEU A 29 10.97 7.61 -0.46
CA LEU A 29 11.35 7.57 -1.86
C LEU A 29 12.52 6.60 -2.07
N SER A 30 12.64 6.07 -3.28
CA SER A 30 13.73 5.20 -3.73
C SER A 30 15.13 5.82 -3.66
N ASN A 31 15.23 7.15 -3.56
CA ASN A 31 16.49 7.86 -3.37
C ASN A 31 16.87 8.01 -1.88
N GLY A 32 16.14 7.35 -0.98
CA GLY A 32 16.33 7.43 0.48
C GLY A 32 15.75 8.68 1.14
N SER A 33 15.15 9.60 0.37
CA SER A 33 14.51 10.79 0.93
C SER A 33 13.12 10.46 1.47
N THR A 34 12.73 11.15 2.54
CA THR A 34 11.36 11.07 3.07
C THR A 34 10.55 12.30 2.69
N VAL A 35 9.26 12.12 2.40
CA VAL A 35 8.31 13.21 2.14
C VAL A 35 7.15 13.10 3.11
N ALA A 36 6.76 14.24 3.68
CA ALA A 36 5.56 14.32 4.50
C ALA A 36 4.33 14.58 3.62
N LEU A 37 3.27 13.82 3.85
CA LEU A 37 1.95 14.10 3.32
C LEU A 37 1.27 15.13 4.20
N HIS A 38 0.98 16.30 3.62
CA HIS A 38 0.12 17.24 4.33
C HIS A 38 -1.32 16.73 4.35
N ALA A 39 -2.03 16.96 5.45
CA ALA A 39 -3.43 16.59 5.56
C ALA A 39 -4.21 17.27 4.43
N THR A 40 -4.83 16.45 3.57
CA THR A 40 -5.73 16.94 2.54
C THR A 40 -7.17 16.69 2.99
N ASN A 41 -8.07 17.58 2.60
CA ASN A 41 -9.51 17.32 2.74
C ASN A 41 -10.04 16.39 1.65
N ASP A 42 -9.16 15.85 0.81
CA ASP A 42 -9.52 14.94 -0.26
C ASP A 42 -9.67 13.53 0.30
N SER A 43 -10.79 12.89 -0.04
CA SER A 43 -11.03 11.48 0.24
C SER A 43 -10.25 10.55 -0.71
N THR A 44 -9.59 11.09 -1.73
CA THR A 44 -8.84 10.32 -2.73
C THR A 44 -7.45 10.91 -2.92
N ILE A 45 -6.43 10.08 -2.83
CA ILE A 45 -5.02 10.44 -3.03
C ILE A 45 -4.48 9.64 -4.21
N ASP A 46 -3.81 10.33 -5.14
CA ASP A 46 -3.18 9.74 -6.33
C ASP A 46 -1.68 10.03 -6.29
N LEU A 47 -0.88 8.98 -6.10
CA LEU A 47 0.58 8.99 -5.94
C LEU A 47 1.24 8.02 -6.94
N VAL A 48 0.71 8.00 -8.15
CA VAL A 48 1.21 7.13 -9.23
C VAL A 48 2.58 7.59 -9.70
N GLN A 49 3.52 6.66 -9.78
CA GLN A 49 4.85 6.88 -10.37
C GLN A 49 5.69 7.97 -9.66
N GLU A 50 5.59 8.02 -8.33
CA GLU A 50 6.36 8.93 -7.47
C GLU A 50 7.70 8.34 -7.00
N GLY A 51 8.02 7.10 -7.41
CA GLY A 51 9.26 6.43 -7.02
C GLY A 51 9.28 6.02 -5.54
N LEU A 52 8.11 5.75 -4.96
CA LEU A 52 7.94 5.35 -3.56
C LEU A 52 8.43 3.92 -3.32
N GLU A 53 9.13 3.72 -2.21
CA GLU A 53 9.62 2.42 -1.76
C GLU A 53 8.86 1.93 -0.51
N ARG A 54 8.51 2.85 0.41
CA ARG A 54 7.74 2.53 1.61
C ARG A 54 6.71 3.60 1.89
N VAL A 55 5.57 3.18 2.43
CA VAL A 55 4.47 4.06 2.82
C VAL A 55 4.09 3.78 4.27
N ALA A 56 4.08 4.79 5.14
CA ALA A 56 3.73 4.62 6.54
C ALA A 56 3.14 5.90 7.14
N GLY A 57 2.07 5.74 7.92
CA GLY A 57 1.28 6.88 8.39
C GLY A 57 0.62 7.53 7.18
N LEU A 58 -0.66 7.27 6.99
CA LEU A 58 -1.45 7.93 5.96
C LEU A 58 -2.56 8.71 6.69
N PRO A 59 -3.06 9.82 6.11
CA PRO A 59 -4.17 10.55 6.73
C PRO A 59 -5.35 9.60 6.96
N SER A 60 -5.92 9.58 8.16
CA SER A 60 -7.01 8.64 8.50
C SER A 60 -8.30 8.89 7.71
N THR A 61 -8.44 10.07 7.11
CA THR A 61 -9.65 10.54 6.40
C THR A 61 -9.76 10.03 4.95
N ILE A 62 -8.72 9.41 4.40
CA ILE A 62 -8.70 9.00 2.98
C ILE A 62 -9.50 7.72 2.79
N LEU A 63 -10.21 7.65 1.67
CA LEU A 63 -11.07 6.52 1.30
C LEU A 63 -10.54 5.77 0.07
N ALA A 64 -9.83 6.45 -0.83
CA ALA A 64 -9.22 5.84 -2.00
C ALA A 64 -7.76 6.29 -2.15
N LEU A 65 -6.87 5.34 -2.43
CA LEU A 65 -5.45 5.60 -2.59
C LEU A 65 -4.90 4.85 -3.80
N ASN A 66 -4.31 5.60 -4.73
CA ASN A 66 -3.57 5.05 -5.85
C ASN A 66 -2.07 5.19 -5.61
N LEU A 67 -1.39 4.06 -5.45
CA LEU A 67 0.05 3.94 -5.29
C LEU A 67 0.68 3.14 -6.44
N SER A 68 -0.03 3.01 -7.57
CA SER A 68 0.44 2.17 -8.67
C SER A 68 1.71 2.73 -9.34
N ARG A 69 2.45 1.85 -10.00
CA ARG A 69 3.68 2.19 -10.77
C ARG A 69 4.79 2.80 -9.91
N ASN A 70 4.93 2.36 -8.67
CA ASN A 70 6.04 2.72 -7.78
C ASN A 70 7.03 1.55 -7.63
N VAL A 71 7.90 1.59 -6.63
CA VAL A 71 8.84 0.51 -6.28
C VAL A 71 8.57 -0.02 -4.87
N ILE A 72 7.29 0.00 -4.46
CA ILE A 72 6.88 -0.25 -3.08
C ILE A 72 7.18 -1.70 -2.69
N THR A 73 7.79 -1.85 -1.52
CA THR A 73 8.05 -3.15 -0.87
C THR A 73 7.41 -3.29 0.51
N ALA A 74 6.92 -2.18 1.09
CA ALA A 74 6.28 -2.13 2.40
C ALA A 74 5.19 -1.04 2.47
N VAL A 75 4.06 -1.33 3.12
CA VAL A 75 2.93 -0.41 3.28
C VAL A 75 2.30 -0.62 4.65
N ASP A 76 2.09 0.46 5.38
CA ASP A 76 1.18 0.49 6.53
C ASP A 76 0.05 1.49 6.29
N ALA A 77 -1.13 0.96 5.99
CA ALA A 77 -2.38 1.69 5.84
C ALA A 77 -3.42 1.27 6.89
N SER A 78 -3.02 0.56 7.95
CA SER A 78 -3.93 -0.03 8.93
C SER A 78 -4.79 1.00 9.68
N ALA A 79 -4.25 2.21 9.90
CA ALA A 79 -4.93 3.32 10.59
C ALA A 79 -5.82 4.19 9.67
N THR A 80 -6.03 3.77 8.42
CA THR A 80 -6.84 4.51 7.44
C THR A 80 -8.27 3.99 7.34
N GLN A 81 -9.14 4.77 6.72
CA GLN A 81 -10.51 4.37 6.36
C GLN A 81 -10.61 3.98 4.87
N LEU A 82 -9.51 3.49 4.27
CA LEU A 82 -9.50 3.16 2.85
C LEU A 82 -10.50 2.06 2.52
N THR A 83 -11.32 2.31 1.51
CA THR A 83 -12.16 1.31 0.86
C THR A 83 -11.51 0.79 -0.42
N THR A 84 -10.69 1.61 -1.09
CA THR A 84 -10.02 1.25 -2.34
C THR A 84 -8.52 1.52 -2.26
N LEU A 85 -7.72 0.52 -2.60
CA LEU A 85 -6.27 0.63 -2.65
C LEU A 85 -5.72 0.00 -3.93
N ASP A 86 -5.03 0.80 -4.74
CA ASP A 86 -4.31 0.33 -5.92
C ASP A 86 -2.80 0.30 -5.64
N LEU A 87 -2.24 -0.91 -5.58
CA LEU A 87 -0.82 -1.20 -5.44
C LEU A 87 -0.26 -1.89 -6.69
N SER A 88 -0.93 -1.77 -7.84
CA SER A 88 -0.51 -2.42 -9.07
C SER A 88 0.84 -1.90 -9.58
N TYR A 89 1.59 -2.72 -10.31
CA TYR A 89 2.90 -2.34 -10.86
C TYR A 89 3.88 -1.86 -9.77
N ASN A 90 4.04 -2.64 -8.71
CA ASN A 90 5.00 -2.41 -7.63
C ASN A 90 5.97 -3.60 -7.47
N ARG A 91 6.69 -3.70 -6.35
CA ARG A 91 7.66 -4.77 -6.07
C ARG A 91 7.26 -5.61 -4.85
N ILE A 92 5.97 -5.70 -4.56
CA ILE A 92 5.44 -6.44 -3.42
C ILE A 92 5.66 -7.93 -3.63
N GLN A 93 6.10 -8.61 -2.57
CA GLN A 93 6.36 -10.05 -2.55
C GLN A 93 5.72 -10.68 -1.30
N GLY A 94 5.71 -12.01 -1.21
CA GLY A 94 5.03 -12.73 -0.11
C GLY A 94 5.55 -12.40 1.30
N ALA A 95 6.79 -11.91 1.44
CA ALA A 95 7.35 -11.49 2.74
C ALA A 95 7.28 -9.97 2.98
N SER A 96 6.66 -9.20 2.08
CA SER A 96 6.52 -7.76 2.26
C SER A 96 5.67 -7.43 3.48
N PRO A 97 6.11 -6.52 4.36
CA PRO A 97 5.29 -6.07 5.48
C PRO A 97 4.19 -5.14 4.95
N ILE A 98 2.99 -5.69 4.80
CA ILE A 98 1.80 -4.97 4.32
C ILE A 98 0.72 -5.04 5.41
N ALA A 99 0.33 -3.89 5.93
CA ALA A 99 -0.79 -3.74 6.86
C ALA A 99 -1.93 -2.98 6.18
N LEU A 100 -3.11 -3.61 6.12
CA LEU A 100 -4.29 -3.11 5.42
C LEU A 100 -5.40 -2.76 6.42
N PRO A 101 -6.25 -1.77 6.13
CA PRO A 101 -7.37 -1.44 7.00
C PRO A 101 -8.52 -2.43 6.84
N THR A 102 -9.27 -2.66 7.91
CA THR A 102 -10.43 -3.58 7.94
C THR A 102 -11.61 -3.08 7.10
N THR A 103 -11.58 -1.81 6.69
CA THR A 103 -12.57 -1.13 5.85
C THR A 103 -12.40 -1.40 4.34
N LEU A 104 -11.30 -2.04 3.94
CA LEU A 104 -10.95 -2.23 2.54
C LEU A 104 -11.92 -3.16 1.82
N THR A 105 -12.45 -2.71 0.68
CA THR A 105 -13.37 -3.48 -0.17
C THR A 105 -12.73 -3.90 -1.48
N THR A 106 -11.78 -3.09 -1.99
CA THR A 106 -11.10 -3.32 -3.26
C THR A 106 -9.59 -3.17 -3.09
N LEU A 107 -8.85 -4.19 -3.52
CA LEU A 107 -7.39 -4.23 -3.51
C LEU A 107 -6.85 -4.69 -4.87
N ASP A 108 -6.03 -3.86 -5.51
CA ASP A 108 -5.27 -4.26 -6.69
C ASP A 108 -3.81 -4.50 -6.34
N LEU A 109 -3.35 -5.75 -6.47
CA LEU A 109 -1.96 -6.18 -6.30
C LEU A 109 -1.39 -6.72 -7.63
N SER A 110 -2.01 -6.40 -8.77
CA SER A 110 -1.59 -6.90 -10.06
C SER A 110 -0.20 -6.38 -10.45
N TYR A 111 0.52 -7.15 -11.25
CA TYR A 111 1.86 -6.81 -11.74
C TYR A 111 2.83 -6.49 -10.59
N ASN A 112 2.85 -7.35 -9.57
CA ASN A 112 3.84 -7.36 -8.48
C ASN A 112 4.73 -8.62 -8.58
N ASN A 113 5.56 -8.86 -7.57
CA ASN A 113 6.52 -9.96 -7.53
C ASN A 113 6.08 -11.10 -6.61
N MET A 114 4.77 -11.30 -6.41
CA MET A 114 4.28 -12.35 -5.50
C MET A 114 4.50 -13.73 -6.10
N THR A 115 5.20 -14.60 -5.38
CA THR A 115 5.47 -16.00 -5.78
C THR A 115 4.58 -17.01 -5.07
N SER A 116 4.08 -16.64 -3.90
CA SER A 116 3.13 -17.41 -3.09
C SER A 116 2.11 -16.51 -2.43
N LEU A 117 0.95 -17.09 -2.13
CA LEU A 117 0.00 -16.56 -1.17
C LEU A 117 -0.03 -17.48 0.04
N ASP A 118 0.11 -16.89 1.22
CA ASP A 118 -0.16 -17.54 2.49
C ASP A 118 -1.00 -16.62 3.38
N ASN A 119 -1.40 -17.12 4.55
CA ASN A 119 -2.25 -16.38 5.48
C ASN A 119 -1.46 -15.42 6.39
N THR A 120 -0.14 -15.34 6.22
CA THR A 120 0.78 -14.54 7.04
C THR A 120 1.11 -13.19 6.40
N THR A 121 1.09 -13.08 5.06
CA THR A 121 1.42 -11.82 4.38
C THR A 121 0.35 -10.73 4.54
N PHE A 122 -0.93 -11.08 4.37
CA PHE A 122 -2.02 -10.10 4.29
C PHE A 122 -3.16 -10.35 5.28
N HIS A 123 -3.09 -11.43 6.07
CA HIS A 123 -4.13 -11.83 7.02
C HIS A 123 -5.55 -11.70 6.43
N TRP A 124 -5.78 -12.34 5.28
CA TRP A 124 -6.98 -12.15 4.45
C TRP A 124 -8.31 -12.25 5.23
N THR A 125 -8.40 -13.14 6.22
CA THR A 125 -9.59 -13.30 7.08
C THR A 125 -9.87 -12.09 7.98
N GLN A 126 -8.89 -11.22 8.20
CA GLN A 126 -9.02 -9.95 8.93
C GLN A 126 -9.43 -8.77 8.03
N LEU A 127 -9.74 -9.03 6.75
CA LEU A 127 -10.30 -8.05 5.82
C LEU A 127 -11.78 -8.38 5.58
N PRO A 128 -12.67 -8.15 6.56
CA PRO A 128 -14.03 -8.68 6.55
C PRO A 128 -14.89 -8.11 5.41
N LEU A 129 -14.50 -6.97 4.85
CA LEU A 129 -15.25 -6.26 3.81
C LEU A 129 -14.64 -6.43 2.41
N LEU A 130 -13.53 -7.16 2.26
CA LEU A 130 -12.84 -7.27 0.97
C LEU A 130 -13.68 -8.08 -0.03
N GLN A 131 -14.06 -7.43 -1.12
CA GLN A 131 -14.93 -7.98 -2.15
C GLN A 131 -14.19 -8.26 -3.46
N SER A 132 -13.19 -7.45 -3.77
CA SER A 132 -12.41 -7.54 -5.01
C SER A 132 -10.92 -7.54 -4.71
N LEU A 133 -10.23 -8.57 -5.19
CA LEU A 133 -8.79 -8.71 -5.14
C LEU A 133 -8.30 -8.96 -6.57
N ASN A 134 -7.26 -8.25 -7.01
CA ASN A 134 -6.64 -8.51 -8.31
C ASN A 134 -5.18 -8.93 -8.11
N LEU A 135 -4.82 -10.12 -8.57
CA LEU A 135 -3.46 -10.68 -8.47
C LEU A 135 -2.83 -10.96 -9.84
N ARG A 136 -3.45 -10.49 -10.93
CA ARG A 136 -2.98 -10.71 -12.30
C ARG A 136 -1.51 -10.29 -12.45
N GLY A 137 -0.73 -11.03 -13.25
CA GLY A 137 0.63 -10.61 -13.59
C GLY A 137 1.65 -10.71 -12.44
N ASN A 138 1.33 -11.46 -11.40
CA ASN A 138 2.29 -11.95 -10.41
C ASN A 138 2.93 -13.28 -10.86
N PHE A 139 3.84 -13.82 -10.05
CA PHE A 139 4.56 -15.08 -10.29
C PHE A 139 4.03 -16.23 -9.41
N LEU A 140 2.72 -16.20 -9.11
CA LEU A 140 2.09 -17.15 -8.19
C LEU A 140 2.21 -18.57 -8.74
N SER A 141 2.94 -19.42 -8.02
CA SER A 141 3.12 -20.83 -8.34
C SER A 141 2.55 -21.76 -7.26
N ARG A 142 2.25 -21.22 -6.07
CA ARG A 142 1.77 -21.97 -4.91
C ARG A 142 0.76 -21.16 -4.11
N LEU A 143 -0.35 -21.80 -3.77
CA LEU A 143 -1.31 -21.34 -2.76
C LEU A 143 -1.22 -22.32 -1.59
N HIS A 144 -0.85 -21.86 -0.40
CA HIS A 144 -0.70 -22.75 0.75
C HIS A 144 -1.54 -22.26 1.92
N GLY A 145 -2.61 -23.02 2.26
CA GLY A 145 -3.44 -22.71 3.42
C GLY A 145 -4.10 -21.33 3.38
N VAL A 146 -4.27 -20.75 2.20
CA VAL A 146 -4.89 -19.43 2.03
C VAL A 146 -6.37 -19.52 2.33
N GLN A 147 -6.85 -18.67 3.23
CA GLN A 147 -8.26 -18.52 3.54
C GLN A 147 -8.68 -17.10 3.21
N PHE A 148 -9.38 -16.93 2.09
CA PHE A 148 -9.94 -15.63 1.72
C PHE A 148 -11.14 -15.28 2.62
N PRO A 149 -11.43 -13.98 2.83
CA PRO A 149 -12.63 -13.58 3.54
C PRO A 149 -13.87 -14.03 2.76
N PRO A 150 -14.97 -14.39 3.45
CA PRO A 150 -16.19 -14.91 2.82
C PRO A 150 -16.89 -13.88 1.92
N THR A 151 -16.52 -12.61 2.03
CA THR A 151 -17.03 -11.50 1.22
C THR A 151 -16.35 -11.37 -0.13
N LEU A 152 -15.25 -12.08 -0.38
CA LEU A 152 -14.51 -12.01 -1.64
C LEU A 152 -15.32 -12.64 -2.77
N THR A 153 -15.67 -11.84 -3.78
CA THR A 153 -16.49 -12.27 -4.92
C THR A 153 -15.77 -12.14 -6.26
N ARG A 154 -14.64 -11.40 -6.30
CA ARG A 154 -13.81 -11.19 -7.49
C ARG A 154 -12.34 -11.40 -7.14
N LEU A 155 -11.65 -12.26 -7.91
CA LEU A 155 -10.25 -12.64 -7.74
C LEU A 155 -9.52 -12.65 -9.10
#